data_AF-A0A829MDK1-F1
#
_entry.id   AF-A0A829MDK1-F1
#
_cell.length_a   1.000
_cell.length_b   1.000
_cell.length_c   1.000
_cell.angle_alpha   90.00
_cell.angle_beta   90.00
_cell.angle_gamma   90.00
#
_symmetry.space_group_name_H-M   'P 1'
#
loop_
_entity.id
_entity.type
_entity.pdbx_description
1 polymer ?
#
loop_
_entity_poly.entity_id
_entity_poly.type
_entity_poly.pdbx_seq_one_letter_code
_entity_poly.pdbx_strand_id
1 'polypeptide(L)'
;MDGRIVAMNSPAELKLEHGRRSVRVEYRGAAGELVGQDFPLDGLADNDAFHAVLRGHHVETIHSEEASLDDVFVTVTGRRLA
;
A
#
# COMPACT_ATOMS: atom_id res chain seq x y z
N MET A 1 28.54 -11.39 -16.38
CA MET A 1 27.84 -10.95 -15.15
C MET A 1 27.91 -9.43 -15.16
N ASP A 2 27.04 -8.78 -15.93
CA ASP A 2 27.09 -7.33 -16.13
C ASP A 2 26.02 -6.67 -15.27
N GLY A 3 26.24 -6.74 -13.96
CA GLY A 3 25.41 -6.09 -12.95
C GLY A 3 25.71 -4.60 -12.92
N ARG A 4 25.18 -3.84 -13.88
CA ARG A 4 25.09 -2.39 -13.73
C ARG A 4 23.98 -2.09 -12.73
N ILE A 5 24.32 -1.40 -11.65
CA ILE A 5 23.35 -0.91 -10.67
C ILE A 5 22.47 0.12 -11.39
N VAL A 6 21.23 -0.27 -11.76
CA VAL A 6 20.29 0.57 -12.52
C VAL A 6 19.48 1.51 -11.62
N ALA A 7 19.74 1.55 -10.31
CA ALA A 7 19.14 2.57 -9.46
C ALA A 7 20.24 3.37 -8.75
N MET A 8 20.42 4.62 -9.16
CA MET A 8 21.20 5.61 -8.40
C MET A 8 20.52 6.01 -7.08
N ASN A 9 19.31 5.50 -6.81
CA ASN A 9 18.51 5.79 -5.64
C ASN A 9 18.57 4.63 -4.64
N SER A 10 18.64 4.95 -3.36
CA SER A 10 18.60 3.97 -2.27
C SER A 10 17.30 3.16 -2.29
N PRO A 11 17.30 1.94 -1.74
CA PRO A 11 16.09 1.13 -1.56
C PRO A 11 14.93 1.92 -0.90
N ALA A 12 15.24 2.81 0.05
CA ALA A 12 14.26 3.66 0.71
C ALA A 12 13.62 4.69 -0.23
N GLU A 13 14.41 5.34 -1.10
CA GLU A 13 13.91 6.30 -2.09
C GLU A 13 13.06 5.62 -3.16
N LEU A 14 13.45 4.43 -3.60
CA LEU A 14 12.66 3.59 -4.51
C LEU A 14 11.29 3.23 -3.94
N LYS A 15 11.22 2.86 -2.65
CA LYS A 15 9.93 2.66 -1.94
C LYS A 15 9.09 3.92 -1.86
N LEU A 16 9.72 5.07 -1.70
CA LEU A 16 9.02 6.34 -1.64
C LEU A 16 8.42 6.73 -3.01
N GLU A 17 9.18 6.46 -4.07
CA GLU A 17 8.84 6.81 -5.46
C GLU A 17 7.78 5.86 -6.06
N HIS A 18 7.83 4.58 -5.69
CA HIS A 18 6.97 3.53 -6.26
C HIS A 18 5.99 2.89 -5.27
N GLY A 19 6.05 3.29 -3.99
CA GLY A 19 5.09 2.90 -2.96
C GLY A 19 3.68 3.36 -3.27
N ARG A 20 2.71 2.45 -3.22
CA ARG A 20 1.31 2.87 -3.22
C ARG A 20 1.05 3.52 -1.85
N ARG A 21 0.94 4.85 -1.83
CA ARG A 21 0.68 5.60 -0.60
C ARG A 21 -0.78 5.44 -0.19
N SER A 22 -1.18 4.24 0.22
CA SER A 22 -2.54 3.90 0.66
C SER A 22 -2.56 3.12 1.96
N VAL A 23 -3.71 3.14 2.61
CA VAL A 23 -4.07 2.33 3.77
C VAL A 23 -5.23 1.44 3.35
N ARG A 24 -5.09 0.14 3.57
CA ARG A 24 -6.16 -0.84 3.41
C ARG A 24 -6.82 -1.10 4.74
N VAL A 25 -8.15 -0.98 4.77
CA VAL A 25 -8.98 -1.30 5.92
C VAL A 25 -9.83 -2.51 5.58
N GLU A 26 -9.74 -3.55 6.41
CA GLU A 26 -10.64 -4.70 6.35
C GLU A 26 -11.66 -4.63 7.48
N TYR A 27 -12.93 -4.75 7.14
CA TYR A 27 -14.04 -4.57 8.08
C TYR A 27 -15.23 -5.48 7.74
N ARG A 28 -16.14 -5.65 8.69
CA ARG A 28 -17.37 -6.42 8.50
C ARG A 28 -18.45 -5.60 7.83
N GLY A 29 -18.91 -6.07 6.67
CA GLY A 29 -20.06 -5.53 5.96
C GLY A 29 -21.38 -5.83 6.67
N ALA A 30 -22.48 -5.30 6.13
CA ALA A 30 -23.79 -5.39 6.77
C ALA A 30 -24.31 -6.83 6.91
N ALA A 31 -23.85 -7.76 6.05
CA ALA A 31 -24.19 -9.18 6.14
C ALA A 31 -23.08 -10.01 6.84
N GLY A 32 -22.08 -9.36 7.44
CA GLY A 32 -20.97 -10.01 8.17
C GLY A 32 -19.80 -10.48 7.30
N GLU A 33 -19.86 -10.24 5.98
CA GLU A 33 -18.78 -10.50 5.04
C GLU A 33 -17.56 -9.62 5.34
N LEU A 34 -16.36 -10.13 5.05
CA LEU A 34 -15.13 -9.33 5.14
C LEU A 34 -15.01 -8.47 3.88
N VAL A 35 -14.96 -7.15 4.05
CA VAL A 35 -14.81 -6.15 2.98
C VAL A 35 -13.48 -5.44 3.17
N GLY A 36 -12.72 -5.28 2.08
CA GLY A 36 -11.49 -4.49 2.05
C GLY A 36 -11.67 -3.22 1.23
N GLN A 37 -11.29 -2.07 1.80
CA GLN A 37 -11.32 -0.79 1.11
C GLN A 37 -9.99 -0.05 1.29
N ASP A 38 -9.46 0.47 0.19
CA ASP A 38 -8.19 1.19 0.16
C ASP A 38 -8.45 2.71 0.16
N PHE A 39 -7.67 3.44 0.95
CA PHE A 39 -7.74 4.89 1.07
C PHE A 39 -6.36 5.50 0.81
N PRO A 40 -6.26 6.64 0.09
CA PRO A 40 -4.99 7.34 -0.04
C PRO A 40 -4.50 7.79 1.34
N LEU A 41 -3.21 7.64 1.59
CA LEU A 41 -2.57 8.12 2.82
C LEU A 41 -2.55 9.65 2.87
N ASP A 42 -2.41 10.29 1.71
CA ASP A 42 -2.46 11.75 1.59
C ASP A 42 -3.91 12.24 1.80
N GLY A 43 -4.10 13.11 2.79
CA GLY A 43 -5.42 13.59 3.19
C GLY A 43 -6.26 12.58 3.96
N LEU A 44 -5.70 11.43 4.37
CA LEU A 44 -6.43 10.36 5.06
C LEU A 44 -7.16 10.84 6.32
N ALA A 45 -6.54 11.75 7.07
CA ALA A 45 -7.11 12.31 8.30
C ALA A 45 -8.43 13.05 8.08
N ASP A 46 -8.66 13.59 6.88
CA ASP A 46 -9.84 14.36 6.50
C ASP A 46 -10.77 13.58 5.55
N ASN A 47 -10.50 12.28 5.31
CA ASN A 47 -11.25 11.48 4.36
C ASN A 47 -12.57 10.96 4.95
N ASP A 48 -13.69 11.54 4.54
CA ASP A 48 -15.03 11.18 5.05
C ASP A 48 -15.40 9.71 4.87
N ALA A 49 -14.97 9.07 3.77
CA ALA A 49 -15.25 7.66 3.54
C ALA A 49 -14.46 6.75 4.50
N PHE A 50 -13.20 7.11 4.78
CA PHE A 50 -12.40 6.42 5.79
C PHE A 50 -13.05 6.53 7.17
N HIS A 51 -13.47 7.74 7.54
CA HIS A 51 -14.22 7.98 8.77
C HIS A 51 -15.53 7.19 8.85
N ALA A 52 -16.27 7.10 7.74
CA ALA A 52 -17.51 6.34 7.67
C ALA A 52 -17.28 4.85 7.91
N VAL A 53 -16.20 4.28 7.35
CA VAL A 53 -15.82 2.89 7.62
C VAL A 53 -15.51 2.68 9.10
N LEU A 54 -14.64 3.51 9.69
CA LEU A 54 -14.22 3.36 11.08
C LEU A 54 -15.36 3.54 12.10
N ARG A 55 -16.35 4.37 11.78
CA ARG A 55 -17.50 4.64 12.67
C ARG A 55 -18.67 3.69 12.44
N GLY A 56 -18.83 3.19 11.21
CA GLY A 56 -19.99 2.40 10.80
C GLY A 56 -19.79 0.89 10.85
N HIS A 57 -18.55 0.41 10.92
CA HIS A 57 -18.23 -1.01 10.77
C HIS A 57 -17.30 -1.52 11.86
N HIS A 58 -17.37 -2.84 12.09
CA HIS A 58 -16.37 -3.54 12.90
C HIS A 58 -15.10 -3.74 12.06
N VAL A 59 -14.06 -2.98 12.38
CA VAL A 59 -12.76 -3.09 11.72
C VAL A 59 -12.00 -4.28 12.29
N GLU A 60 -11.50 -5.13 11.39
CA GLU A 60 -10.70 -6.31 11.69
C GLU A 60 -9.22 -5.99 11.60
N THR A 61 -8.79 -5.35 10.50
CA THR A 61 -7.39 -4.96 10.28
C THR A 61 -7.26 -3.61 9.57
N ILE A 62 -6.17 -2.90 9.86
CA ILE A 62 -5.73 -1.71 9.12
C ILE A 62 -4.23 -1.85 8.89
N HIS A 63 -3.78 -1.71 7.65
CA HIS A 63 -2.36 -1.74 7.30
C HIS A 63 -2.05 -0.78 6.13
N SER A 64 -0.85 -0.24 6.13
CA SER A 64 -0.34 0.58 5.01
C SER A 64 0.11 -0.33 3.87
N GLU A 65 -0.23 0.03 2.64
CA GLU A 65 0.18 -0.68 1.41
C GLU A 65 1.45 -0.07 0.82
N GLU A 66 2.47 0.18 1.64
CA GLU A 66 3.76 0.63 1.13
C GLU A 66 4.38 -0.45 0.22
N ALA A 67 4.92 -0.06 -0.94
CA ALA A 67 5.55 -1.04 -1.82
C ALA A 67 6.72 -1.72 -1.09
N SER A 68 6.81 -3.04 -1.22
CA SER A 68 8.02 -3.74 -0.83
C SER A 68 9.16 -3.38 -1.79
N LEU A 69 10.41 -3.58 -1.37
CA LEU A 69 11.54 -3.40 -2.30
C LEU A 69 11.42 -4.30 -3.53
N ASP A 70 10.82 -5.49 -3.35
CA ASP A 70 10.61 -6.45 -4.42
C ASP A 70 9.65 -5.90 -5.49
N ASP A 71 8.55 -5.28 -5.07
CA ASP A 71 7.57 -4.66 -5.98
C ASP A 71 8.18 -3.53 -6.81
N VAL A 72 9.01 -2.71 -6.17
CA VAL A 72 9.74 -1.64 -6.86
C VAL A 72 10.81 -2.21 -7.78
N PHE A 73 11.55 -3.22 -7.33
CA PHE A 73 12.59 -3.86 -8.13
C PHE A 73 12.02 -4.50 -9.40
N VAL A 74 10.88 -5.20 -9.30
CA VAL A 74 10.16 -5.77 -10.46
C VAL A 74 9.70 -4.66 -11.40
N THR A 75 9.13 -3.57 -10.88
CA THR A 75 8.63 -2.44 -11.69
C THR A 75 9.75 -1.71 -12.44
N VAL A 76 10.91 -1.52 -11.79
CA VAL A 76 12.05 -0.76 -12.36
C VAL A 76 12.92 -1.64 -13.25
N THR A 77 13.14 -2.91 -12.91
CA THR A 77 14.10 -3.77 -13.61
C THR A 77 13.46 -4.80 -14.55
N GLY A 78 12.15 -5.03 -14.43
CA GLY A 78 11.43 -6.07 -15.17
C GLY A 78 11.84 -7.50 -14.80
N ARG A 79 12.58 -7.70 -13.69
CA ARG A 79 13.02 -9.02 -13.20
C ARG A 79 12.66 -9.19 -11.73
N ARG A 80 12.25 -10.39 -11.33
CA ARG A 80 12.06 -10.74 -9.91
C ARG A 80 13.41 -11.03 -9.25
N LEU A 81 13.51 -10.74 -7.96
CA LEU A 81 14.55 -11.29 -7.12
C LEU A 81 14.30 -12.80 -6.96
N ALA A 82 15.35 -13.60 -7.15
CA ALA A 82 15.30 -15.07 -7.09
C ALA A 82 15.86 -15.55 -5.75
#